data_AF-A0AAD6I9R5-F1
#
_entry.id   AF-A0AAD6I9R5-F1
#
_cell.length_a   1.000
_cell.length_b   1.000
_cell.length_c   1.000
_cell.angle_alpha   90.00
_cell.angle_beta   90.00
_cell.angle_gamma   90.00
#
_symmetry.space_group_name_H-M   'P 1'
#
loop_
_entity.id
_entity.type
_entity.pdbx_description
1 polymer ?
#
loop_
_entity_poly.entity_id
_entity_poly.type
_entity_poly.pdbx_seq_one_letter_code
_entity_poly.pdbx_strand_id
1 'polypeptide(L)'
;MNDIEKKEPGYALGVDVDGSDSFDTITALVAEDHQHEIKLRTMSWHKTACLLAGEQVCLAIMAQSWSLSVLGWVPGIITMILCALIFWYTSMTMHKYIMKYPQIKDICDFGYYIFGRSKAAWYFSAFMLLANNILLIGFHVLTGAKVLNTLSDHSLCTAVFSVITTIMGIIMSMPRTLHHVSFMSMFSSACMGIAIILFLVFAGIEPAPSMATRATTQPMASLGHTHSPGREQPG
;
A
#
# COMPACT_ATOMS: atom_id res chain seq x y z
N MET A 1 8.40 52.04 20.16
CA MET A 1 7.14 51.50 19.63
C MET A 1 7.49 50.20 18.90
N ASN A 2 7.44 49.13 19.69
CA ASN A 2 7.27 47.72 19.34
C ASN A 2 8.46 46.98 18.73
N ASP A 3 9.19 46.37 19.67
CA ASP A 3 10.01 45.18 19.56
C ASP A 3 9.27 44.06 18.81
N ILE A 4 9.75 43.74 17.60
CA ILE A 4 9.43 42.48 16.93
C ILE A 4 10.46 41.48 17.40
N GLU A 5 10.18 40.92 18.58
CA GLU A 5 10.87 39.75 19.12
C GLU A 5 10.75 38.61 18.09
N LYS A 6 11.89 38.19 17.55
CA LYS A 6 12.03 36.93 16.80
C LYS A 6 11.60 35.80 17.72
N LYS A 7 10.35 35.38 17.61
CA LYS A 7 9.85 34.15 18.21
C LYS A 7 10.36 32.97 17.37
N GLU A 8 11.60 32.56 17.63
CA GLU A 8 12.07 31.24 17.22
C GLU A 8 11.15 30.20 17.89
N PRO A 9 10.67 29.16 17.18
CA PRO A 9 9.92 28.09 17.82
C PRO A 9 10.90 27.31 18.72
N GLY A 10 10.91 27.70 20.01
CA GLY A 10 11.57 27.00 21.08
C GLY A 10 11.02 25.58 21.16
N TYR A 11 11.71 24.66 20.48
CA TYR A 11 11.67 23.24 20.78
C TYR A 11 12.40 23.06 22.12
N ALA A 12 11.69 23.34 23.20
CA ALA A 12 12.05 22.76 24.47
C ALA A 12 11.53 21.32 24.43
N LEU A 13 12.41 20.37 24.75
CA LEU A 13 12.19 19.32 25.77
C LEU A 13 13.01 18.07 25.42
N GLY A 14 14.24 18.07 25.93
CA GLY A 14 14.88 16.87 26.45
C GLY A 14 14.51 16.71 27.93
N VAL A 15 13.23 16.47 28.22
CA VAL A 15 12.78 16.02 29.54
C VAL A 15 12.23 14.62 29.35
N ASP A 16 12.66 13.72 30.20
CA ASP A 16 12.11 12.38 30.30
C ASP A 16 10.64 12.49 30.75
N VAL A 17 9.72 12.38 29.79
CA VAL A 17 8.28 12.56 30.00
C VAL A 17 7.68 11.26 30.50
N ASP A 18 7.22 11.29 31.76
CA ASP A 18 6.47 10.23 32.44
C ASP A 18 5.10 9.99 31.77
N GLY A 19 4.57 8.77 31.87
CA GLY A 19 3.43 8.29 31.09
C GLY A 19 2.12 9.07 31.27
N SER A 20 1.98 9.90 32.31
CA SER A 20 0.81 10.76 32.55
C SER A 20 0.69 11.90 31.52
N ASP A 21 1.81 12.51 31.14
CA ASP A 21 1.83 13.71 30.31
C ASP A 21 1.47 13.43 28.84
N SER A 22 1.70 12.20 28.36
CA SER A 22 1.31 11.80 26.99
C SER A 22 -0.22 11.77 26.82
N PHE A 23 -0.95 11.29 27.82
CA PHE A 23 -2.43 11.30 27.79
C PHE A 23 -3.00 12.72 27.88
N ASP A 24 -2.41 13.59 28.68
CA ASP A 24 -2.81 15.00 28.78
C ASP A 24 -2.50 15.77 27.49
N THR A 25 -1.35 15.49 26.86
CA THR A 25 -0.98 16.05 25.55
C THR A 25 -1.93 15.58 24.45
N ILE A 26 -2.28 14.29 24.43
CA ILE A 26 -3.27 13.74 23.49
C ILE A 26 -4.63 14.41 23.66
N THR A 27 -5.05 14.64 24.92
CA THR A 27 -6.34 15.25 25.27
C THR A 27 -6.38 16.73 24.89
N ALA A 28 -5.29 17.48 25.13
CA ALA A 28 -5.16 18.86 24.68
C ALA A 28 -5.20 18.97 23.14
N LEU A 29 -4.54 18.04 22.43
CA LEU A 29 -4.61 17.96 20.97
C LEU A 29 -6.01 17.55 20.46
N VAL A 30 -6.76 16.71 21.20
CA VAL A 30 -8.19 16.44 20.89
C VAL A 30 -9.00 17.73 21.03
N ALA A 31 -8.81 18.48 22.12
CA ALA A 31 -9.54 19.72 22.35
C ALA A 31 -9.27 20.78 21.26
N GLU A 32 -8.03 20.87 20.77
CA GLU A 32 -7.63 21.73 19.64
C GLU A 32 -8.24 21.27 18.29
N ASP A 33 -8.30 19.96 18.03
CA ASP A 33 -8.89 19.39 16.81
C ASP A 33 -10.41 19.57 16.74
N HIS A 34 -11.07 19.75 17.90
CA HIS A 34 -12.49 20.09 18.00
C HIS A 34 -12.81 21.56 17.66
N GLN A 35 -11.80 22.45 17.61
CA GLN A 35 -11.96 23.88 17.27
C GLN A 35 -11.76 24.15 15.75
N HIS A 36 -11.21 23.20 14.98
CA HIS A 36 -11.06 23.33 13.53
C HIS A 36 -12.33 22.88 12.78
N GLU A 37 -12.67 23.58 11.69
CA GLU A 37 -13.83 23.28 10.81
C GLU A 37 -13.76 21.86 10.20
N ILE A 38 -12.54 21.33 10.03
CA ILE A 38 -12.28 19.96 9.58
C ILE A 38 -11.80 19.15 10.78
N LYS A 39 -12.70 18.40 11.41
CA LYS A 39 -12.33 17.39 12.41
C LYS A 39 -11.55 16.26 11.74
N LEU A 40 -10.27 16.14 12.04
CA LEU A 40 -9.39 15.10 11.47
C LEU A 40 -9.52 13.76 12.23
N ARG A 41 -9.94 13.79 13.51
CA ARG A 41 -10.07 12.61 14.39
C ARG A 41 -11.44 11.91 14.43
N THR A 42 -12.24 11.93 13.36
CA THR A 42 -13.57 11.27 13.34
C THR A 42 -13.55 9.78 13.03
N MET A 43 -12.42 9.23 12.58
CA MET A 43 -12.32 7.82 12.19
C MET A 43 -11.75 6.96 13.32
N SER A 44 -12.47 5.90 13.69
CA SER A 44 -11.98 4.93 14.69
C SER A 44 -10.73 4.23 14.16
N TRP A 45 -9.70 4.11 15.02
CA TRP A 45 -8.45 3.42 14.73
C TRP A 45 -8.66 2.03 14.10
N HIS A 46 -9.67 1.28 14.55
CA HIS A 46 -9.99 -0.05 14.02
C HIS A 46 -10.41 -0.01 12.55
N LYS A 47 -11.19 1.01 12.15
CA LYS A 47 -11.62 1.18 10.76
C LYS A 47 -10.42 1.48 9.87
N THR A 48 -9.53 2.36 10.33
CA THR A 48 -8.34 2.77 9.58
C THR A 48 -7.35 1.62 9.46
N ALA A 49 -7.13 0.86 10.54
CA ALA A 49 -6.25 -0.29 10.54
C ALA A 49 -6.74 -1.39 9.58
N CYS A 50 -8.04 -1.70 9.57
CA CYS A 50 -8.61 -2.69 8.66
C CYS A 50 -8.50 -2.25 7.19
N LEU A 51 -8.76 -0.97 6.91
CA LEU A 51 -8.62 -0.38 5.58
C LEU A 51 -7.18 -0.50 5.07
N LEU A 52 -6.20 -0.01 5.85
CA LEU A 52 -4.79 -0.06 5.49
C LEU A 52 -4.29 -1.51 5.36
N ALA A 53 -4.68 -2.39 6.27
CA ALA A 53 -4.28 -3.79 6.20
C ALA A 53 -4.80 -4.48 4.93
N GLY A 54 -6.05 -4.22 4.53
CA GLY A 54 -6.64 -4.81 3.33
C GLY A 54 -5.92 -4.38 2.05
N GLU A 55 -5.55 -3.10 1.95
CA GLU A 55 -4.77 -2.58 0.83
C GLU A 55 -3.38 -3.25 0.74
N GLN A 56 -2.66 -3.35 1.87
CA GLN A 56 -1.30 -3.89 1.87
C GLN A 56 -1.30 -5.39 1.54
N VAL A 57 -2.29 -6.14 2.01
CA VAL A 57 -2.43 -7.56 1.68
C VAL A 57 -2.67 -7.75 0.17
N CYS A 58 -3.49 -6.90 -0.45
CA CYS A 58 -3.72 -6.98 -1.89
C CYS A 58 -2.47 -6.66 -2.70
N LEU A 59 -1.77 -5.57 -2.34
CA LEU A 59 -0.50 -5.19 -2.96
C LEU A 59 0.50 -6.34 -2.90
N ALA A 60 0.58 -7.02 -1.75
CA ALA A 60 1.45 -8.17 -1.55
C ALA A 60 1.06 -9.34 -2.46
N ILE A 61 -0.19 -9.79 -2.47
CA ILE A 61 -0.64 -10.95 -3.29
C ILE A 61 -0.37 -10.71 -4.77
N MET A 62 -0.65 -9.51 -5.27
CA MET A 62 -0.42 -9.14 -6.67
C MET A 62 1.05 -9.18 -7.04
N ALA A 63 1.92 -8.58 -6.22
CA ALA A 63 3.36 -8.56 -6.47
C ALA A 63 4.02 -9.95 -6.28
N GLN A 64 3.57 -10.70 -5.28
CA GLN A 64 4.13 -12.00 -4.91
C GLN A 64 3.81 -13.07 -5.94
N SER A 65 2.65 -13.02 -6.58
CA SER A 65 2.24 -13.99 -7.60
C SER A 65 3.29 -14.15 -8.72
N TRP A 66 3.83 -13.04 -9.23
CA TRP A 66 4.86 -13.06 -10.26
C TRP A 66 6.24 -13.41 -9.69
N SER A 67 6.61 -12.84 -8.55
CA SER A 67 7.93 -13.08 -7.92
C SER A 67 8.14 -14.57 -7.59
N LEU A 68 7.12 -15.24 -7.04
CA LEU A 68 7.18 -16.67 -6.71
C LEU A 68 7.29 -17.55 -7.97
N SER A 69 6.71 -17.13 -9.10
CA SER A 69 6.85 -17.85 -10.37
C SER A 69 8.26 -17.77 -10.94
N VAL A 70 9.01 -16.70 -10.66
CA VAL A 70 10.36 -16.50 -11.20
C VAL A 70 11.43 -17.05 -10.27
N LEU A 71 11.34 -16.77 -8.96
CA LEU A 71 12.34 -17.20 -7.96
C LEU A 71 12.10 -18.64 -7.47
N GLY A 72 10.86 -19.12 -7.50
CA GLY A 72 10.46 -20.39 -6.90
C GLY A 72 10.15 -20.27 -5.40
N TRP A 73 9.51 -21.30 -4.86
CA TRP A 73 8.92 -21.30 -3.52
C TRP A 73 9.94 -21.11 -2.38
N VAL A 74 11.08 -21.81 -2.45
CA VAL A 74 12.09 -21.79 -1.37
C VAL A 74 12.72 -20.40 -1.17
N PRO A 75 13.34 -19.76 -2.18
CA PRO A 75 13.91 -18.42 -2.00
C PRO A 75 12.84 -17.34 -1.79
N GLY A 76 11.63 -17.50 -2.34
CA GLY A 76 10.51 -16.60 -2.08
C GLY A 76 10.10 -16.55 -0.60
N ILE A 77 9.96 -17.71 0.04
CA ILE A 77 9.58 -17.78 1.46
C ILE A 77 10.69 -17.20 2.36
N ILE A 78 11.97 -17.50 2.08
CA ILE A 78 13.10 -16.99 2.87
C ILE A 78 13.13 -15.45 2.84
N THR A 79 12.98 -14.86 1.65
CA THR A 79 12.96 -13.39 1.49
C THR A 79 11.75 -12.74 2.14
N MET A 80 10.57 -13.39 2.08
CA MET A 80 9.37 -12.93 2.80
C MET A 80 9.58 -12.88 4.32
N ILE A 81 10.16 -13.93 4.92
CA ILE A 81 10.42 -13.96 6.37
C ILE A 81 11.42 -12.86 6.75
N LEU A 82 12.50 -12.70 6.00
CA LEU A 82 13.50 -11.67 6.26
C LEU A 82 12.88 -10.27 6.21
N CYS A 83 12.07 -9.99 5.18
CA CYS A 83 11.38 -8.71 5.04
C CYS A 83 10.36 -8.48 6.16
N ALA A 84 9.64 -9.52 6.58
CA ALA A 84 8.68 -9.45 7.68
C ALA A 84 9.36 -9.11 9.01
N LEU A 85 10.53 -9.70 9.31
CA LEU A 85 11.30 -9.41 10.52
C LEU A 85 11.79 -7.96 10.54
N ILE A 86 12.32 -7.46 9.41
CA ILE A 86 12.77 -6.06 9.28
C ILE A 86 11.58 -5.11 9.47
N PHE A 87 10.47 -5.38 8.78
CA PHE A 87 9.26 -4.56 8.89
C PHE A 87 8.69 -4.55 10.31
N TRP A 88 8.67 -5.71 10.98
CA TRP A 88 8.23 -5.82 12.37
C TRP A 88 9.10 -4.98 13.31
N TYR A 89 10.43 -5.07 13.17
CA TYR A 89 11.36 -4.28 13.97
C TYR A 89 11.17 -2.77 13.75
N THR A 90 11.05 -2.33 12.50
CA THR A 90 10.79 -0.92 12.17
C THR A 90 9.45 -0.46 12.72
N SER A 91 8.39 -1.26 12.57
CA SER A 91 7.05 -0.96 13.09
C SER A 91 7.05 -0.79 14.60
N MET A 92 7.69 -1.69 15.34
CA MET A 92 7.82 -1.58 16.80
C MET A 92 8.60 -0.34 17.24
N THR A 93 9.66 0.01 16.52
CA THR A 93 10.46 1.21 16.81
C THR A 93 9.65 2.48 16.57
N MET A 94 8.95 2.55 15.44
CA MET A 94 8.13 3.70 15.08
C MET A 94 6.93 3.86 16.02
N HIS A 95 6.28 2.77 16.41
CA HIS A 95 5.17 2.79 17.36
C HIS A 95 5.57 3.41 18.71
N LYS A 96 6.71 2.98 19.27
CA LYS A 96 7.25 3.54 20.53
C LYS A 96 7.57 5.03 20.39
N TYR A 97 8.08 5.45 19.23
CA TYR A 97 8.42 6.85 18.98
C TYR A 97 7.18 7.74 18.89
N ILE A 98 6.13 7.30 18.17
CA ILE A 98 4.88 8.04 18.02
C ILE A 98 4.16 8.17 19.37
N MET A 99 4.19 7.14 20.22
CA MET A 99 3.64 7.23 21.59
C MET A 99 4.39 8.23 22.49
N LYS A 100 5.69 8.42 22.26
CA LYS A 100 6.53 9.36 23.02
C LYS A 100 6.41 10.81 22.52
N TYR A 101 6.19 11.01 21.22
CA TYR A 101 6.11 12.33 20.59
C TYR A 101 4.81 12.51 19.79
N PRO A 102 3.66 12.64 20.45
CA PRO A 102 2.36 12.75 19.79
C PRO A 102 2.17 14.04 18.99
N GLN A 103 3.06 15.03 19.15
CA GLN A 103 3.07 16.25 18.33
C GLN A 103 3.49 16.01 16.86
N ILE A 104 4.16 14.90 16.55
CA ILE A 104 4.61 14.57 15.20
C ILE A 104 3.48 13.80 14.50
N LYS A 105 2.77 14.47 13.58
CA LYS A 105 1.63 13.90 12.85
C LYS A 105 2.00 13.34 11.47
N ASP A 106 3.06 13.87 10.86
CA ASP A 106 3.50 13.49 9.51
C ASP A 106 4.87 12.82 9.51
N ILE A 107 5.08 11.91 8.56
CA ILE A 107 6.37 11.23 8.39
C ILE A 107 7.48 12.16 7.88
N CYS A 108 7.11 13.28 7.26
CA CYS A 108 8.05 14.35 6.88
C CYS A 108 8.70 14.98 8.10
N ASP A 109 7.91 15.22 9.15
CA ASP A 109 8.39 15.78 10.41
C ASP A 109 9.21 14.73 11.17
N PHE A 110 8.76 13.47 11.17
CA PHE A 110 9.56 12.36 11.70
C PHE A 110 10.96 12.28 11.05
N GLY A 111 11.05 12.44 9.74
CA GLY A 111 12.32 12.49 9.00
C GLY A 111 13.19 13.69 9.40
N TYR A 112 12.59 14.86 9.61
CA TYR A 112 13.29 16.05 10.09
C TYR A 112 13.89 15.87 11.50
N TYR A 113 13.16 15.22 12.41
CA TYR A 113 13.62 14.98 13.78
C TYR A 113 14.71 13.91 13.87
N ILE A 114 14.62 12.83 13.07
CA ILE A 114 15.66 11.78 13.04
C ILE A 114 16.99 12.30 12.46
N PHE A 115 16.93 13.15 11.43
CA PHE A 115 18.14 13.69 10.79
C PHE A 115 18.66 14.99 11.42
N GLY A 116 18.31 15.25 12.70
CA GLY A 116 18.91 16.35 13.45
C GLY A 116 18.54 17.75 12.95
N ARG A 117 17.25 17.98 12.62
CA ARG A 117 16.69 19.29 12.24
C ARG A 117 17.23 19.86 10.92
N SER A 118 17.67 18.98 10.01
CA SER A 118 18.06 19.41 8.66
C SER A 118 16.83 19.63 7.78
N LYS A 119 16.65 20.87 7.29
CA LYS A 119 15.59 21.20 6.32
C LYS A 119 15.70 20.37 5.03
N ALA A 120 16.92 19.96 4.65
CA ALA A 120 17.13 19.10 3.49
C ALA A 120 16.54 17.70 3.68
N ALA A 121 16.62 17.13 4.90
CA ALA A 121 16.01 15.85 5.22
C ALA A 121 14.48 15.92 5.16
N TRP A 122 13.88 17.04 5.57
CA TRP A 122 12.44 17.27 5.45
C TRP A 122 11.98 17.25 3.98
N TYR A 123 12.65 18.01 3.10
CA TYR A 123 12.32 17.99 1.67
C TYR A 123 12.52 16.62 1.03
N PHE A 124 13.56 15.89 1.43
CA PHE A 124 13.80 14.54 0.94
C PHE A 124 12.72 13.55 1.39
N SER A 125 12.36 13.54 2.68
CA SER A 125 11.27 12.71 3.20
C SER A 125 9.91 13.07 2.58
N ALA A 126 9.64 14.36 2.37
CA ALA A 126 8.43 14.82 1.68
C ALA A 126 8.38 14.34 0.22
N PHE A 127 9.50 14.44 -0.51
CA PHE A 127 9.59 13.92 -1.87
C PHE A 127 9.39 12.40 -1.91
N MET A 128 9.99 11.66 -0.99
CA MET A 128 9.86 10.19 -0.91
C MET A 128 8.42 9.77 -0.58
N LEU A 129 7.76 10.46 0.35
CA LEU A 129 6.34 10.25 0.67
C LEU A 129 5.45 10.53 -0.55
N LEU A 130 5.68 11.66 -1.23
CA LEU A 130 4.93 12.02 -2.44
C LEU A 130 5.11 10.97 -3.54
N ALA A 131 6.35 10.54 -3.79
CA ALA A 131 6.65 9.50 -4.76
C ALA A 131 5.97 8.17 -4.42
N ASN A 132 5.99 7.76 -3.14
CA ASN A 132 5.30 6.54 -2.69
C ASN A 132 3.79 6.61 -2.95
N ASN A 133 3.13 7.73 -2.61
CA ASN A 133 1.70 7.94 -2.88
C ASN A 133 1.38 7.91 -4.38
N ILE A 134 2.20 8.54 -5.22
CA ILE A 134 2.01 8.53 -6.68
C ILE A 134 2.12 7.10 -7.24
N LEU A 135 3.11 6.33 -6.78
CA LEU A 135 3.28 4.94 -7.22
C LEU A 135 2.09 4.06 -6.80
N LEU A 136 1.56 4.27 -5.60
CA LEU A 136 0.39 3.58 -5.08
C LEU A 136 -0.87 3.90 -5.91
N ILE A 137 -1.10 5.19 -6.21
CA ILE A 137 -2.20 5.62 -7.11
C ILE A 137 -2.01 5.02 -8.52
N GLY A 138 -0.78 5.04 -9.04
CA GLY A 138 -0.43 4.42 -10.31
C GLY A 138 -0.71 2.91 -10.34
N PHE A 139 -0.44 2.21 -9.23
CA PHE A 139 -0.77 0.79 -9.08
C PHE A 139 -2.29 0.55 -9.15
N HIS A 140 -3.11 1.38 -8.50
CA HIS A 140 -4.57 1.24 -8.59
C HIS A 140 -5.10 1.50 -10.00
N VAL A 141 -4.54 2.51 -10.68
CA VAL A 141 -4.90 2.79 -12.08
C VAL A 141 -4.52 1.61 -12.98
N LEU A 142 -3.32 1.06 -12.82
CA LEU A 142 -2.86 -0.09 -13.59
C LEU A 142 -3.73 -1.33 -13.33
N THR A 143 -4.03 -1.61 -12.06
CA THR A 143 -4.89 -2.73 -11.66
C THR A 143 -6.29 -2.58 -12.22
N GLY A 144 -6.89 -1.39 -12.12
CA GLY A 144 -8.20 -1.10 -12.71
C GLY A 144 -8.20 -1.22 -14.23
N ALA A 145 -7.14 -0.77 -14.90
CA ALA A 145 -6.99 -0.93 -16.35
C ALA A 145 -6.92 -2.41 -16.77
N LYS A 146 -6.20 -3.23 -16.00
CA LYS A 146 -6.10 -4.68 -16.23
C LYS A 146 -7.46 -5.37 -16.05
N VAL A 147 -8.20 -5.01 -15.01
CA VAL A 147 -9.56 -5.54 -14.78
C VAL A 147 -10.49 -5.18 -15.94
N LEU A 148 -10.54 -3.91 -16.35
CA LEU A 148 -11.36 -3.47 -17.48
C LEU A 148 -10.97 -4.15 -18.79
N ASN A 149 -9.67 -4.32 -19.03
CA ASN A 149 -9.17 -5.01 -20.21
C ASN A 149 -9.58 -6.48 -20.26
N THR A 150 -9.59 -7.17 -19.11
CA THR A 150 -10.06 -8.55 -18.99
C THR A 150 -11.58 -8.66 -19.19
N LEU A 151 -12.36 -7.71 -18.65
CA LEU A 151 -13.82 -7.71 -18.81
C LEU A 151 -14.29 -7.35 -20.23
N SER A 152 -13.45 -6.64 -21.00
CA SER A 152 -13.77 -6.16 -22.35
C SER A 152 -13.17 -7.04 -23.45
N ASP A 153 -12.81 -8.29 -23.14
CA ASP A 153 -12.18 -9.26 -24.06
C ASP A 153 -10.99 -8.70 -24.86
N HIS A 154 -10.15 -7.87 -24.23
CA HIS A 154 -8.96 -7.27 -24.86
C HIS A 154 -9.27 -6.44 -26.12
N SER A 155 -10.44 -5.82 -26.18
CA SER A 155 -10.88 -4.99 -27.31
C SER A 155 -10.01 -3.76 -27.59
N LEU A 156 -9.33 -3.19 -26.58
CA LEU A 156 -8.47 -2.01 -26.72
C LEU A 156 -7.13 -2.18 -25.98
N CYS A 157 -6.21 -1.25 -26.21
CA CYS A 157 -4.93 -1.24 -25.51
C CYS A 157 -5.09 -0.84 -24.03
N THR A 158 -4.33 -1.49 -23.14
CA THR A 158 -4.37 -1.24 -21.68
C THR A 158 -4.08 0.22 -21.32
N ALA A 159 -3.35 0.95 -22.17
CA ALA A 159 -3.10 2.38 -22.00
C ALA A 159 -4.39 3.21 -22.06
N VAL A 160 -5.30 2.92 -23.00
CA VAL A 160 -6.59 3.62 -23.08
C VAL A 160 -7.45 3.31 -21.86
N PHE A 161 -7.48 2.05 -21.41
CA PHE A 161 -8.18 1.67 -20.18
C PHE A 161 -7.61 2.37 -18.94
N SER A 162 -6.29 2.59 -18.87
CA SER A 162 -5.69 3.34 -17.75
C SER A 162 -6.16 4.79 -17.70
N VAL A 163 -6.30 5.46 -18.85
CA VAL A 163 -6.84 6.83 -18.91
C VAL A 163 -8.29 6.87 -18.42
N ILE A 164 -9.11 5.90 -18.83
CA ILE A 164 -10.52 5.78 -18.38
C ILE A 164 -10.58 5.56 -16.86
N THR A 165 -9.75 4.66 -16.32
CA THR A 165 -9.66 4.40 -14.87
C THR A 165 -9.21 5.65 -14.11
N THR A 166 -8.25 6.42 -14.64
CA THR A 166 -7.82 7.68 -14.03
C THR A 166 -8.95 8.71 -13.97
N ILE A 167 -9.70 8.89 -15.07
CA ILE A 167 -10.83 9.82 -15.11
C ILE A 167 -11.91 9.41 -14.10
N MET A 168 -12.24 8.12 -14.03
CA MET A 168 -13.17 7.60 -13.02
C MET A 168 -12.68 7.85 -11.60
N GLY A 169 -11.38 7.62 -11.32
CA GLY A 169 -10.77 7.89 -10.03
C GLY A 169 -10.85 9.36 -9.61
N ILE A 170 -10.64 10.29 -10.56
CA ILE A 170 -10.77 11.74 -10.30
C ILE A 170 -12.21 12.11 -9.94
N ILE A 171 -13.19 11.61 -10.70
CA ILE A 171 -14.61 11.88 -10.45
C ILE A 171 -15.04 11.32 -9.09
N MET A 172 -14.67 10.09 -8.78
CA MET A 172 -14.98 9.44 -7.51
C MET A 172 -14.25 10.04 -6.31
N SER A 173 -13.19 10.81 -6.53
CA SER A 173 -12.44 11.52 -5.47
C SER A 173 -13.00 12.91 -5.14
N MET A 174 -13.93 13.45 -5.93
CA MET A 174 -14.58 14.74 -5.65
C MET A 174 -15.52 14.79 -4.42
N PRO A 175 -16.25 13.74 -3.98
CA PRO A 175 -17.12 13.82 -2.80
C PRO A 175 -16.28 13.93 -1.52
N ARG A 176 -15.92 15.16 -1.16
CA ARG A 176 -14.95 15.50 -0.10
C ARG A 176 -15.53 15.50 1.33
N THR A 177 -16.61 14.76 1.60
CA THR A 177 -17.22 14.70 2.94
C THR A 177 -16.67 13.51 3.74
N LEU A 178 -15.86 13.79 4.76
CA LEU A 178 -15.09 12.77 5.52
C LEU A 178 -15.97 11.70 6.18
N HIS A 179 -17.19 12.06 6.60
CA HIS A 179 -18.10 11.11 7.24
C HIS A 179 -18.64 10.05 6.27
N HIS A 180 -19.02 10.46 5.05
CA HIS A 180 -19.58 9.54 4.06
C HIS A 180 -18.50 8.64 3.45
N VAL A 181 -17.31 9.20 3.20
CA VAL A 181 -16.15 8.46 2.66
C VAL A 181 -15.72 7.34 3.60
N SER A 182 -15.74 7.55 4.93
CA SER A 182 -15.38 6.51 5.90
C SER A 182 -16.34 5.30 5.83
N PHE A 183 -17.64 5.52 5.65
CA PHE A 183 -18.61 4.44 5.52
C PHE A 183 -18.44 3.66 4.21
N MET A 184 -18.27 4.36 3.09
CA MET A 184 -18.03 3.73 1.79
C MET A 184 -16.74 2.90 1.78
N SER A 185 -15.68 3.38 2.44
CA SER A 185 -14.42 2.65 2.52
C SER A 185 -14.51 1.37 3.36
N MET A 186 -15.32 1.36 4.42
CA MET A 186 -15.56 0.14 5.20
C MET A 186 -16.28 -0.92 4.38
N PHE A 187 -17.30 -0.51 3.61
CA PHE A 187 -18.01 -1.40 2.69
C PHE A 187 -17.06 -1.96 1.62
N SER A 188 -16.21 -1.11 1.03
CA SER A 188 -15.21 -1.53 0.05
C SER A 188 -14.22 -2.54 0.63
N SER A 189 -13.68 -2.30 1.83
CA SER A 189 -12.74 -3.21 2.49
C SER A 189 -13.38 -4.57 2.79
N ALA A 190 -14.65 -4.59 3.23
CA ALA A 190 -15.39 -5.84 3.44
C ALA A 190 -15.55 -6.63 2.14
N CYS A 191 -15.92 -5.97 1.03
CA CYS A 191 -16.01 -6.59 -0.28
C CYS A 191 -14.65 -7.17 -0.73
N MET A 192 -13.57 -6.43 -0.52
CA MET A 192 -12.20 -6.86 -0.83
C MET A 192 -11.79 -8.10 -0.04
N GLY A 193 -12.09 -8.14 1.26
CA GLY A 193 -11.84 -9.31 2.11
C GLY A 193 -12.60 -10.54 1.63
N ILE A 194 -13.88 -10.39 1.28
CA ILE A 194 -14.69 -11.49 0.73
C ILE A 194 -14.10 -11.98 -0.61
N ALA A 195 -13.70 -11.07 -1.49
CA ALA A 195 -13.10 -11.42 -2.78
C ALA A 195 -11.80 -12.23 -2.62
N ILE A 196 -10.94 -11.86 -1.67
CA ILE A 196 -9.70 -12.60 -1.37
C ILE A 196 -10.01 -14.00 -0.85
N ILE A 197 -10.98 -14.16 0.06
CA ILE A 197 -11.37 -15.48 0.59
C ILE A 197 -11.92 -16.36 -0.53
N LEU A 198 -12.81 -15.82 -1.38
CA LEU A 198 -13.35 -16.55 -2.52
C LEU A 198 -12.25 -16.98 -3.50
N PHE A 199 -11.32 -16.08 -3.80
CA PHE A 199 -10.17 -16.39 -4.66
C PHE A 199 -9.32 -17.52 -4.07
N LEU A 200 -9.03 -17.51 -2.77
CA LEU A 200 -8.27 -18.58 -2.10
C LEU A 200 -9.00 -19.92 -2.14
N VAL A 201 -10.32 -19.93 -1.93
CA VAL A 201 -11.12 -21.15 -2.01
C VAL A 201 -11.11 -21.70 -3.43
N PHE A 202 -11.34 -20.87 -4.45
CA PHE A 202 -11.33 -21.29 -5.85
C PHE A 202 -9.95 -21.78 -6.30
N ALA A 203 -8.89 -21.04 -5.97
CA ALA A 203 -7.52 -21.47 -6.25
C ALA A 203 -7.14 -22.76 -5.51
N GLY A 204 -7.74 -23.03 -4.35
CA GLY A 204 -7.50 -24.24 -3.57
C GLY A 204 -8.25 -25.49 -4.06
N ILE A 205 -9.42 -25.33 -4.67
CA ILE A 205 -10.20 -26.44 -5.25
C ILE A 205 -9.82 -26.74 -6.71
N GLU A 206 -9.25 -25.76 -7.43
CA GLU A 206 -8.83 -25.95 -8.82
C GLU A 206 -7.71 -27.02 -8.87
N PRO A 207 -7.89 -28.12 -9.62
CA PRO A 207 -6.86 -29.13 -9.76
C PRO A 207 -5.65 -28.51 -10.47
N ALA A 208 -4.48 -28.52 -9.82
CA ALA A 208 -3.25 -28.00 -10.40
C ALA A 208 -2.98 -28.68 -11.76
N PRO A 209 -2.73 -27.91 -12.85
CA PRO A 209 -2.41 -28.52 -14.13
C PRO A 209 -1.15 -29.35 -13.97
N SER A 210 -1.25 -30.62 -14.36
CA SER A 210 -0.21 -31.63 -14.34
C SER A 210 0.95 -31.29 -15.27
N MET A 211 1.71 -30.23 -14.95
CA MET A 211 3.03 -29.98 -15.55
C MET A 211 4.04 -31.08 -15.20
N ALA A 212 3.72 -31.98 -14.27
CA ALA A 212 4.49 -33.21 -14.04
C ALA A 212 4.29 -34.25 -15.16
N THR A 213 3.14 -34.27 -15.86
CA THR A 213 2.86 -35.32 -16.88
C THR A 213 3.50 -34.99 -18.24
N ARG A 214 3.77 -33.72 -18.53
CA ARG A 214 4.42 -33.31 -19.79
C ARG A 214 5.94 -33.50 -19.80
N ALA A 215 6.57 -33.60 -18.63
CA ALA A 215 8.00 -33.93 -18.52
C ALA A 215 8.27 -35.44 -18.67
N THR A 216 7.32 -36.30 -18.32
CA THR A 216 7.47 -37.77 -18.39
C THR A 216 6.91 -38.41 -19.68
N THR A 217 6.14 -37.68 -20.49
CA THR A 217 5.65 -38.17 -21.81
C THR A 217 6.56 -37.79 -22.99
N GLN A 218 7.75 -37.26 -22.72
CA GLN A 218 8.86 -37.23 -23.67
C GLN A 218 9.96 -38.26 -23.27
N PRO A 219 9.69 -39.57 -23.21
CA PRO A 219 10.77 -40.52 -23.35
C PRO A 219 11.20 -40.52 -24.83
N MET A 220 12.40 -40.00 -25.09
CA MET A 220 13.25 -40.44 -26.22
C MET A 220 12.57 -40.51 -27.62
N ALA A 221 11.93 -39.43 -28.10
CA ALA A 221 11.44 -39.34 -29.48
C ALA A 221 12.05 -38.18 -30.30
N SER A 222 13.16 -37.60 -29.84
CA SER A 222 13.87 -36.53 -30.56
C SER A 222 15.39 -36.74 -30.52
N LEU A 223 15.86 -37.82 -31.15
CA LEU A 223 17.25 -37.96 -31.57
C LEU A 223 17.35 -38.73 -32.89
N GLY A 224 16.50 -38.34 -33.85
CA GLY A 224 16.52 -38.88 -35.20
C GLY A 224 15.98 -37.83 -36.18
N HIS A 225 16.90 -37.28 -36.98
CA HIS A 225 16.69 -36.58 -38.24
C HIS A 225 15.28 -36.72 -38.87
N THR A 226 14.63 -35.62 -39.23
CA THR A 226 14.43 -35.17 -40.63
C THR A 226 13.33 -34.09 -40.76
N HIS A 227 13.68 -32.97 -41.39
CA HIS A 227 12.95 -32.28 -42.47
C HIS A 227 11.48 -31.77 -42.25
N SER A 228 11.36 -30.42 -42.08
CA SER A 228 10.44 -29.43 -42.72
C SER A 228 8.96 -29.76 -43.07
N PRO A 229 8.11 -28.76 -43.46
CA PRO A 229 7.92 -27.37 -43.01
C PRO A 229 6.42 -27.02 -42.75
N GLY A 230 6.14 -25.88 -42.11
CA GLY A 230 4.96 -25.00 -42.28
C GLY A 230 3.52 -25.53 -42.03
N ARG A 231 2.76 -24.83 -41.16
CA ARG A 231 1.33 -24.46 -41.32
C ARG A 231 0.92 -23.55 -40.14
N GLU A 232 0.75 -22.25 -40.41
CA GLU A 232 -0.55 -21.56 -40.61
C GLU A 232 -1.26 -21.18 -39.30
N GLN A 233 -1.18 -19.89 -38.96
CA GLN A 233 -2.30 -19.16 -38.34
C GLN A 233 -3.47 -19.13 -39.34
N PRO A 234 -4.75 -19.13 -38.94
CA PRO A 234 -5.42 -17.87 -38.57
C PRO A 234 -6.58 -17.99 -37.56
N GLY A 235 -7.04 -16.84 -37.04
CA GLY A 235 -8.34 -16.67 -36.39
C GLY A 235 -8.29 -15.76 -35.19
#